data_AF-A0A1B7THH9-F1
#
_entry.id   AF-A0A1B7THH9-F1
#
_cell.length_a   1.000
_cell.length_b   1.000
_cell.length_c   1.000
_cell.angle_alpha   90.00
_cell.angle_beta   90.00
_cell.angle_gamma   90.00
#
_symmetry.space_group_name_H-M   'P 1'
#
loop_
_entity.id
_entity.type
_entity.pdbx_description
1 polymer ?
#
loop_
_entity_poly.entity_id
_entity_poly.type
_entity_poly.pdbx_seq_one_letter_code
_entity_poly.pdbx_strand_id
1 'polypeptide(L)'
;MTDTLSLTEHKIKDLIEIFIELNLTVYDYSNTEDTQNSILNNLNKIFTNLKDLNTASFELANDKSETSQNMNIPLDVIQYIESTRNPDVYTREFVESIKLANDYQREKQSALKYMSLKLGEGIIEAFGEEEEEEDDDDDKQKIKEAVESIWNRGNIIKEEEAKKKKKKKKI
;
A
#
# COMPACT_ATOMS: atom_id res chain seq x y z
N MET A 1 -9.90 -19.41 14.14
CA MET A 1 -9.88 -18.02 13.56
C MET A 1 -8.63 -17.80 12.71
N THR A 2 -8.24 -18.84 11.96
CA THR A 2 -7.11 -18.90 11.00
C THR A 2 -7.52 -19.77 9.80
N ASP A 3 -8.82 -20.04 9.61
CA ASP A 3 -9.25 -21.34 9.09
C ASP A 3 -9.44 -21.42 7.57
N THR A 4 -9.72 -20.33 6.85
CA THR A 4 -10.00 -20.42 5.40
C THR A 4 -8.74 -20.31 4.53
N LEU A 5 -7.83 -19.39 4.87
CA LEU A 5 -6.55 -19.24 4.16
C LEU A 5 -5.65 -20.44 4.38
N SER A 6 -5.50 -20.89 5.63
CA SER A 6 -4.73 -22.10 5.97
C SER A 6 -5.34 -23.35 5.33
N LEU A 7 -6.66 -23.47 5.29
CA LEU A 7 -7.32 -24.56 4.56
C LEU A 7 -7.01 -24.51 3.06
N THR A 8 -7.03 -23.33 2.45
CA THR A 8 -6.71 -23.16 1.02
C THR A 8 -5.25 -23.52 0.73
N GLU A 9 -4.33 -23.08 1.60
CA GLU A 9 -2.91 -23.44 1.54
C GLU A 9 -2.72 -24.97 1.63
N HIS A 10 -3.38 -25.62 2.59
CA HIS A 10 -3.34 -27.07 2.74
C HIS A 10 -3.86 -27.79 1.49
N LYS A 11 -4.99 -27.35 0.92
CA LYS A 11 -5.53 -27.93 -0.33
C LYS A 11 -4.58 -27.76 -1.52
N ILE A 12 -3.89 -26.63 -1.64
CA ILE A 12 -2.88 -26.40 -2.68
C ILE A 12 -1.71 -27.38 -2.50
N LYS A 13 -1.24 -27.56 -1.26
CA LYS A 13 -0.16 -28.50 -0.94
C LYS A 13 -0.55 -29.94 -1.28
N ASP A 14 -1.75 -30.36 -0.88
CA ASP A 14 -2.28 -31.70 -1.16
C ASP A 14 -2.39 -31.94 -2.68
N LEU A 15 -2.83 -30.93 -3.44
CA LEU A 15 -2.87 -31.00 -4.89
C LEU A 15 -1.48 -31.17 -5.52
N ILE A 16 -0.46 -30.45 -5.04
CA ILE A 16 0.92 -30.62 -5.50
C ILE A 16 1.43 -32.04 -5.19
N GLU A 17 1.15 -32.57 -3.99
CA GLU A 17 1.51 -33.93 -3.60
C GLU A 17 0.88 -34.96 -4.56
N ILE A 18 -0.42 -34.83 -4.86
CA ILE A 18 -1.12 -35.74 -5.78
C ILE A 18 -0.53 -35.65 -7.20
N PHE A 19 -0.09 -34.47 -7.65
CA PHE A 19 0.63 -34.34 -8.93
C PHE A 19 1.97 -35.07 -8.92
N ILE A 20 2.70 -35.03 -7.81
CA ILE A 20 3.97 -35.77 -7.67
C ILE A 20 3.69 -37.29 -7.67
N GLU A 21 2.71 -37.76 -6.89
CA GLU A 21 2.29 -39.17 -6.86
C GLU A 21 1.85 -39.68 -8.23
N LEU A 22 1.10 -38.86 -8.98
CA LEU A 22 0.70 -39.18 -10.35
C LEU A 22 1.91 -39.27 -11.28
N ASN A 23 2.84 -38.30 -11.21
CA ASN A 23 4.05 -38.33 -12.04
C ASN A 23 4.88 -39.59 -11.77
N LEU A 24 5.04 -39.99 -10.51
CA LEU A 24 5.77 -41.21 -10.14
C LEU A 24 5.05 -42.46 -10.66
N THR A 25 3.72 -42.56 -10.47
CA THR A 25 2.92 -43.69 -10.95
C THR A 25 2.95 -43.82 -12.48
N VAL A 26 2.95 -42.70 -13.20
CA VAL A 26 3.04 -42.67 -14.67
C VAL A 26 4.44 -43.01 -15.16
N TYR A 27 5.48 -42.57 -14.44
CA TYR A 27 6.87 -42.89 -14.77
C TYR A 27 7.16 -44.39 -14.59
N ASP A 28 6.72 -44.99 -13.49
CA ASP A 28 6.86 -46.42 -13.18
C ASP A 28 5.68 -47.27 -13.69
N TYR A 29 5.03 -46.83 -14.77
CA TYR A 29 3.84 -47.50 -15.29
C TYR A 29 4.18 -48.92 -15.76
N SER A 30 3.71 -49.92 -15.00
CA SER A 30 3.96 -51.34 -15.24
C SER A 30 2.87 -52.05 -16.05
N ASN A 31 1.89 -51.29 -16.58
CA ASN A 31 0.72 -51.82 -17.29
C ASN A 31 -0.04 -52.91 -16.50
N THR A 32 0.01 -52.83 -15.18
CA THR A 32 -0.75 -53.67 -14.26
C THR A 32 -2.09 -53.02 -13.95
N GLU A 33 -3.11 -53.82 -13.67
CA GLU A 33 -4.45 -53.33 -13.30
C GLU A 33 -4.39 -52.37 -12.10
N ASP A 34 -3.50 -52.65 -11.14
CA ASP A 34 -3.27 -51.80 -9.97
C ASP A 34 -2.72 -50.41 -10.36
N THR A 35 -1.75 -50.34 -11.28
CA THR A 35 -1.23 -49.04 -11.76
C THR A 35 -2.28 -48.25 -12.53
N GLN A 36 -3.11 -48.92 -13.33
CA GLN A 36 -4.22 -48.26 -14.05
C GLN A 36 -5.25 -47.71 -13.06
N ASN A 37 -5.65 -48.49 -12.07
CA ASN A 37 -6.58 -48.06 -11.02
C ASN A 37 -6.00 -46.92 -10.17
N SER A 38 -4.70 -46.96 -9.85
CA SER A 38 -4.02 -45.89 -9.11
C SER A 38 -4.03 -44.56 -9.88
N ILE A 39 -3.72 -44.58 -11.18
CA ILE A 39 -3.77 -43.39 -12.05
C ILE A 39 -5.18 -42.81 -12.08
N LEU A 40 -6.21 -43.64 -12.29
CA LEU A 40 -7.60 -43.20 -12.32
C LEU A 40 -8.04 -42.59 -10.98
N ASN A 41 -7.64 -43.21 -9.86
CA ASN A 41 -7.91 -42.69 -8.53
C ASN A 41 -7.24 -41.33 -8.30
N ASN A 42 -5.97 -41.17 -8.69
CA ASN A 42 -5.26 -39.90 -8.54
C ASN A 42 -5.85 -38.81 -9.44
N LEU A 43 -6.26 -39.12 -10.68
CA LEU A 43 -6.98 -38.18 -11.53
C LEU A 43 -8.30 -37.73 -10.88
N ASN A 44 -9.09 -38.66 -10.35
CA ASN A 44 -10.32 -38.31 -9.63
C ASN A 44 -10.03 -37.41 -8.42
N LYS A 45 -8.99 -37.71 -7.64
CA LYS A 45 -8.56 -36.86 -6.52
C LYS A 45 -8.14 -35.46 -6.96
N ILE A 46 -7.48 -35.32 -8.12
CA ILE A 46 -7.12 -34.00 -8.69
C ILE A 46 -8.39 -33.23 -9.03
N PHE A 47 -9.36 -33.86 -9.72
CA PHE A 47 -10.61 -33.20 -10.07
C PHE A 47 -11.41 -32.75 -8.85
N THR A 48 -11.51 -33.60 -7.82
CA THR A 48 -12.21 -33.23 -6.58
C THR A 48 -11.48 -32.10 -5.86
N ASN A 49 -10.16 -32.18 -5.71
CA ASN A 49 -9.38 -31.12 -5.06
C ASN A 49 -9.44 -29.79 -5.82
N LEU A 50 -9.35 -29.79 -7.15
CA LEU A 50 -9.48 -28.57 -7.95
C LEU A 50 -10.85 -27.92 -7.79
N LYS A 51 -11.91 -28.73 -7.78
CA LYS A 51 -13.27 -28.25 -7.52
C LYS A 51 -13.39 -27.64 -6.13
N ASP A 52 -12.86 -28.34 -5.13
CA ASP A 52 -12.90 -27.95 -3.72
C ASP A 52 -11.99 -26.74 -3.39
N LEU A 53 -10.94 -26.52 -4.18
CA LEU A 53 -10.08 -25.35 -4.13
C LEU A 53 -10.79 -24.15 -4.76
N ASN A 54 -11.42 -24.33 -5.93
CA ASN A 54 -12.17 -23.26 -6.58
C ASN A 54 -13.29 -22.75 -5.66
N THR A 55 -14.06 -23.64 -5.03
CA THR A 55 -15.11 -23.24 -4.06
C THR A 55 -14.52 -22.53 -2.85
N ALA A 56 -13.46 -23.08 -2.24
CA ALA A 56 -12.80 -22.45 -1.08
C ALA A 56 -12.21 -21.08 -1.41
N SER A 57 -11.64 -20.90 -2.61
CA SER A 57 -11.09 -19.63 -3.08
C SER A 57 -12.16 -18.55 -3.27
N PHE A 58 -13.36 -18.94 -3.74
CA PHE A 58 -14.49 -18.04 -3.89
C PHE A 58 -15.09 -17.65 -2.53
N GLU A 59 -15.15 -18.59 -1.59
CA GLU A 59 -15.55 -18.31 -0.20
C GLU A 59 -14.57 -17.33 0.46
N LEU A 60 -13.26 -17.52 0.26
CA LEU A 60 -12.21 -16.62 0.74
C LEU A 60 -12.34 -15.20 0.17
N ALA A 61 -12.73 -15.05 -1.10
CA ALA A 61 -12.90 -13.75 -1.74
C ALA A 61 -14.15 -12.99 -1.27
N ASN A 62 -15.20 -13.71 -0.84
CA ASN A 62 -16.48 -13.11 -0.42
C ASN A 62 -16.65 -13.02 1.10
N ASP A 63 -15.74 -13.58 1.87
CA ASP A 63 -15.76 -13.52 3.32
C ASP A 63 -15.58 -12.05 3.78
N LYS A 64 -16.61 -11.51 4.45
CA LYS A 64 -16.62 -10.14 4.98
C LYS A 64 -16.06 -10.06 6.40
N SER A 65 -15.38 -11.10 6.89
CA SER A 65 -14.73 -11.05 8.20
C SER A 65 -13.68 -9.93 8.24
N GLU A 66 -13.49 -9.31 9.42
CA GLU A 66 -12.54 -8.20 9.60
C GLU A 66 -11.07 -8.59 9.33
N THR A 67 -10.75 -9.89 9.30
CA THR A 67 -9.41 -10.42 8.94
C THR A 67 -9.33 -10.73 7.44
N SER A 68 -10.47 -11.07 6.84
CA SER A 68 -10.64 -11.38 5.42
C SER A 68 -10.98 -10.13 4.61
N GLN A 69 -10.51 -8.94 5.04
CA GLN A 69 -10.73 -7.71 4.27
C GLN A 69 -10.15 -7.89 2.87
N ASN A 70 -11.04 -8.26 1.95
CA ASN A 70 -10.92 -8.21 0.50
C ASN A 70 -9.45 -8.28 0.05
N MET A 71 -8.88 -9.50 0.03
CA MET A 71 -7.50 -9.73 -0.43
C MET A 71 -7.37 -9.37 -1.90
N ASN A 72 -7.22 -8.08 -2.16
CA ASN A 72 -6.97 -7.55 -3.47
C ASN A 72 -5.46 -7.63 -3.70
N ILE A 73 -5.05 -8.60 -4.52
CA ILE A 73 -3.64 -8.79 -4.87
C ILE A 73 -3.31 -7.81 -6.00
N PRO A 74 -2.35 -6.88 -5.82
CA PRO A 74 -1.92 -6.00 -6.89
C PRO A 74 -1.39 -6.78 -8.10
N LEU A 75 -1.67 -6.32 -9.32
CA LEU A 75 -1.21 -6.96 -10.54
C LEU A 75 0.33 -7.09 -10.59
N ASP A 76 1.04 -6.11 -10.02
CA ASP A 76 2.50 -6.14 -9.93
C ASP A 76 3.00 -7.34 -9.11
N VAL A 77 2.26 -7.76 -8.07
CA VAL A 77 2.61 -8.96 -7.29
C VAL A 77 2.45 -10.22 -8.12
N ILE A 78 1.42 -10.27 -8.98
CA ILE A 78 1.22 -11.39 -9.92
C ILE A 78 2.39 -11.45 -10.91
N GLN A 79 2.82 -10.30 -11.45
CA GLN A 79 3.96 -10.22 -12.36
C GLN A 79 5.27 -10.70 -11.71
N TYR A 80 5.44 -10.45 -10.41
CA TYR A 80 6.58 -10.98 -9.64
C TYR A 80 6.54 -12.50 -9.57
N ILE A 81 5.37 -13.09 -9.28
CA ILE A 81 5.20 -14.55 -9.25
C ILE A 81 5.48 -15.16 -10.63
N GLU A 82 4.94 -14.57 -11.71
CA GLU A 82 5.17 -15.03 -13.09
C GLU A 82 6.64 -14.94 -13.51
N SER A 83 7.35 -13.90 -13.07
CA SER A 83 8.78 -13.72 -13.33
C SER A 83 9.69 -14.49 -12.36
N THR A 84 9.13 -15.35 -11.50
CA THR A 84 9.87 -16.12 -10.48
C THR A 84 10.62 -15.24 -9.47
N ARG A 85 10.15 -14.00 -9.26
CA ARG A 85 10.71 -13.06 -8.28
C ARG A 85 9.94 -13.17 -6.96
N ASN A 86 10.66 -13.10 -5.84
CA ASN A 86 10.03 -13.11 -4.51
C ASN A 86 9.09 -11.89 -4.35
N PRO A 87 7.77 -12.07 -4.12
CA PRO A 87 6.83 -10.97 -3.90
C PRO A 87 7.15 -10.09 -2.68
N ASP A 88 7.94 -10.56 -1.71
CA ASP A 88 8.42 -9.73 -0.60
C ASP A 88 9.29 -8.56 -1.07
N VAL A 89 9.92 -8.70 -2.24
CA VAL A 89 10.70 -7.62 -2.82
C VAL A 89 9.78 -6.49 -3.31
N TYR A 90 8.60 -6.82 -3.83
CA TYR A 90 7.59 -5.80 -4.19
C TYR A 90 7.16 -5.00 -2.95
N THR A 91 6.87 -5.68 -1.84
CA THR A 91 6.43 -4.99 -0.61
C THR A 91 7.52 -4.07 -0.07
N ARG A 92 8.79 -4.50 -0.13
CA ARG A 92 9.94 -3.66 0.22
C ARG A 92 10.05 -2.43 -0.69
N GLU A 93 10.06 -2.63 -2.01
CA GLU A 93 10.17 -1.55 -3.00
C GLU A 93 9.00 -0.55 -2.88
N PHE A 94 7.80 -1.04 -2.59
CA PHE A 94 6.62 -0.22 -2.38
C PHE A 94 6.76 0.67 -1.15
N VAL A 95 7.20 0.11 -0.01
CA VAL A 95 7.43 0.89 1.23
C VAL A 95 8.54 1.92 1.03
N GLU A 96 9.64 1.54 0.37
CA GLU A 96 10.74 2.45 0.05
C GLU A 96 10.29 3.59 -0.87
N SER A 97 9.51 3.28 -1.90
CA SER A 97 8.95 4.26 -2.84
C SER A 97 8.01 5.24 -2.14
N ILE A 98 7.15 4.76 -1.24
CA ILE A 98 6.27 5.62 -0.43
C ILE A 98 7.08 6.52 0.49
N LYS A 99 8.11 5.99 1.15
CA LYS A 99 8.98 6.78 2.01
C LYS A 99 9.66 7.90 1.21
N LEU A 100 10.25 7.56 0.08
CA LEU A 100 10.91 8.51 -0.81
C LEU A 100 9.94 9.58 -1.32
N ALA A 101 8.74 9.18 -1.75
CA ALA A 101 7.70 10.11 -2.19
C ALA A 101 7.25 11.07 -1.07
N ASN A 102 7.10 10.57 0.16
CA ASN A 102 6.73 11.39 1.31
C ASN A 102 7.82 12.41 1.67
N ASP A 103 9.08 11.97 1.73
CA ASP A 103 10.21 12.86 2.01
C ASP A 103 10.33 13.94 0.93
N TYR A 104 10.22 13.55 -0.35
CA TYR A 104 10.24 14.47 -1.47
C TYR A 104 9.10 15.50 -1.44
N GLN A 105 7.86 15.08 -1.13
CA GLN A 105 6.73 16.01 -0.99
C GLN A 105 6.92 16.98 0.17
N ARG A 106 7.44 16.50 1.31
CA ARG A 106 7.75 17.35 2.47
C ARG A 106 8.81 18.39 2.13
N GLU A 107 9.88 18.00 1.43
CA GLU A 107 10.94 18.92 1.02
C GLU A 107 10.43 19.96 0.02
N LYS A 108 9.60 19.55 -0.95
CA LYS A 108 8.91 20.49 -1.86
C LYS A 108 8.11 21.55 -1.11
N GLN A 109 7.30 21.13 -0.15
CA GLN A 109 6.52 22.06 0.67
C GLN A 109 7.42 23.00 1.47
N SER A 110 8.52 22.50 2.03
CA SER A 110 9.50 23.31 2.75
C SER A 110 10.20 24.32 1.83
N ALA A 111 10.58 23.91 0.62
CA ALA A 111 11.23 24.77 -0.36
C ALA A 111 10.28 25.88 -0.84
N LEU A 112 9.02 25.56 -1.12
CA LEU A 112 8.00 26.55 -1.49
C LEU A 112 7.76 27.56 -0.36
N LYS A 113 7.69 27.07 0.89
CA LYS A 113 7.58 27.95 2.05
C LYS A 113 8.79 28.88 2.17
N TYR A 114 10.00 28.34 2.04
CA TYR A 114 11.23 29.13 2.07
C TYR A 114 11.26 30.18 0.95
N MET A 115 10.89 29.80 -0.27
CA MET A 115 10.76 30.71 -1.40
C MET A 115 9.76 31.84 -1.11
N SER A 116 8.58 31.52 -0.55
CA SER A 116 7.58 32.53 -0.21
C SER A 116 8.08 33.52 0.85
N LEU A 117 8.86 33.06 1.83
CA LEU A 117 9.46 33.92 2.85
C LEU A 117 10.52 34.84 2.24
N LYS A 118 11.44 34.30 1.42
CA LYS A 118 12.47 35.09 0.75
C LYS A 118 11.92 36.09 -0.25
N LEU A 119 10.86 35.72 -0.96
CA LEU A 119 10.16 36.66 -1.83
C LEU A 119 9.48 37.77 -1.02
N GLY A 120 8.83 37.44 0.09
CA GLY A 120 8.25 38.43 1.01
C GLY A 120 9.29 39.38 1.58
N GLU A 121 10.44 38.86 2.03
CA GLU A 121 11.59 39.67 2.48
C GLU A 121 12.08 40.59 1.36
N GLY A 122 12.27 40.10 0.14
CA GLY A 122 12.72 40.91 -0.98
C GLY A 122 11.71 41.96 -1.43
N ILE A 123 10.41 41.70 -1.32
CA ILE A 123 9.36 42.70 -1.57
C ILE A 123 9.43 43.80 -0.50
N ILE A 124 9.56 43.42 0.77
CA ILE A 124 9.73 44.40 1.86
C ILE A 124 11.03 45.18 1.68
N GLU A 125 12.14 44.58 1.26
CA GLU A 125 13.37 45.32 1.01
C GLU A 125 13.25 46.30 -0.17
N ALA A 126 12.61 45.89 -1.26
CA ALA A 126 12.49 46.70 -2.47
C ALA A 126 11.44 47.83 -2.38
N PHE A 127 10.40 47.65 -1.57
CA PHE A 127 9.26 48.57 -1.47
C PHE A 127 9.00 49.06 -0.04
N GLY A 128 9.85 48.72 0.93
CA GLY A 128 9.56 48.89 2.36
C GLY A 128 9.96 50.20 3.00
N GLU A 129 10.51 51.17 2.27
CA GLU A 129 10.66 52.54 2.79
C GLU A 129 10.39 53.57 1.69
N GLU A 130 9.17 54.11 1.72
CA GLU A 130 8.88 55.55 1.80
C GLU A 130 7.46 55.69 2.36
N GLU A 131 7.34 55.79 3.69
CA GLU A 131 6.19 56.45 4.31
C GLU A 131 6.70 57.38 5.43
N GLU A 132 7.39 58.44 4.99
CA GLU A 132 7.19 59.78 5.53
C GLU A 132 6.43 60.62 4.50
N GLU A 133 5.25 60.16 4.05
CA GLU A 133 4.21 61.06 3.56
C GLU A 133 2.86 60.61 4.18
N GLU A 134 2.09 61.58 4.67
CA GLU A 134 0.76 61.40 5.25
C GLU A 134 -0.17 60.76 4.22
N ASP A 135 -0.44 59.46 4.27
CA ASP A 135 -1.61 58.87 3.58
C ASP A 135 -2.15 57.61 4.31
N ASP A 136 -3.40 57.75 4.76
CA ASP A 136 -4.41 56.78 5.23
C ASP A 136 -3.97 55.49 5.97
N ASP A 137 -4.03 55.57 7.31
CA ASP A 137 -3.88 54.49 8.30
C ASP A 137 -4.64 53.17 7.98
N ASP A 138 -5.71 53.22 7.18
CA ASP A 138 -6.58 52.08 6.87
C ASP A 138 -5.93 51.03 5.95
N ASP A 139 -5.05 51.43 5.03
CA ASP A 139 -4.44 50.49 4.07
C ASP A 139 -3.22 49.77 4.66
N LYS A 140 -2.45 50.46 5.50
CA LYS A 140 -1.43 49.84 6.37
C LYS A 140 -2.06 48.81 7.30
N GLN A 141 -3.22 49.09 7.87
CA GLN A 141 -3.96 48.16 8.75
C GLN A 141 -4.34 46.88 7.99
N LYS A 142 -4.87 47.00 6.76
CA LYS A 142 -5.23 45.85 5.91
C LYS A 142 -4.04 44.99 5.50
N ILE A 143 -2.91 45.62 5.15
CA ILE A 143 -1.68 44.89 4.78
C ILE A 143 -1.14 44.14 5.99
N LYS A 144 -1.12 44.78 7.17
CA LYS A 144 -0.69 44.16 8.42
C LYS A 144 -1.60 43.00 8.83
N GLU A 145 -2.91 43.15 8.73
CA GLU A 145 -3.89 42.07 8.95
C GLU A 145 -3.76 40.92 7.94
N ALA A 146 -3.47 41.23 6.67
CA ALA A 146 -3.23 40.23 5.64
C ALA A 146 -1.97 39.41 5.95
N VAL A 147 -0.86 40.07 6.33
CA VAL A 147 0.39 39.41 6.72
C VAL A 147 0.21 38.59 8.01
N GLU A 148 -0.45 39.14 9.03
CA GLU A 148 -0.73 38.43 10.29
C GLU A 148 -1.68 37.24 10.08
N SER A 149 -2.68 37.34 9.20
CA SER A 149 -3.56 36.21 8.88
C SER A 149 -2.84 35.09 8.13
N ILE A 150 -1.85 35.41 7.29
CA ILE A 150 -0.99 34.42 6.62
C ILE A 150 -0.07 33.75 7.65
N TRP A 151 0.50 34.53 8.58
CA TRP A 151 1.38 34.02 9.63
C TRP A 151 0.63 33.14 10.65
N ASN A 152 -0.58 33.54 11.04
CA ASN A 152 -1.45 32.77 11.93
C ASN A 152 -1.98 31.48 11.27
N ARG A 153 -2.30 31.50 9.96
CA ARG A 153 -2.61 30.27 9.21
C ARG A 153 -1.43 29.30 9.20
N GLY A 154 -0.19 29.81 9.12
CA GLY A 154 1.02 28.99 9.24
C GLY A 154 1.23 28.35 10.63
N ASN A 155 0.79 29.00 11.70
CA ASN A 155 0.88 28.48 13.07
C ASN A 155 -0.26 27.48 13.41
N ILE A 156 -1.46 27.67 12.86
CA ILE A 156 -2.56 26.70 12.98
C ILE A 156 -2.16 25.32 12.40
N ILE A 157 -1.42 25.32 11.28
CA ILE A 157 -0.89 24.08 10.67
C ILE A 157 0.11 23.37 11.61
N LYS A 158 0.97 24.13 12.33
CA LYS A 158 1.91 23.56 13.31
C LYS A 158 1.20 22.93 14.52
N GLU A 159 0.12 23.56 15.00
CA GLU A 159 -0.68 23.00 16.10
C GLU A 159 -1.46 21.74 15.70
N GLU A 160 -2.01 21.69 14.49
CA GLU A 160 -2.68 20.50 13.97
C GLU A 160 -1.69 19.34 13.73
N GLU A 161 -0.49 19.62 13.22
CA GLU A 161 0.57 18.62 13.08
C GLU A 161 1.07 18.10 14.44
N ALA A 162 1.17 18.98 15.45
CA ALA A 162 1.51 18.58 16.83
C ALA A 162 0.42 17.72 17.48
N LYS A 163 -0.86 18.03 17.24
CA LYS A 163 -2.01 17.22 17.69
C LYS A 163 -2.06 15.86 16.98
N LYS A 164 -1.78 15.79 15.67
CA LYS A 164 -1.69 14.53 14.90
C LYS A 164 -0.51 13.66 15.36
N LYS A 165 0.67 14.25 15.66
CA LYS A 165 1.82 13.52 16.23
C LYS A 165 1.56 13.00 17.65
N LYS A 166 0.80 13.72 18.48
CA LYS A 166 0.39 13.24 19.83
C LYS A 166 -0.64 12.11 19.77
N LYS A 167 -1.56 12.11 18.80
CA LYS A 167 -2.51 11.00 18.58
C LYS A 167 -1.81 9.73 18.09
N LYS A 168 -0.80 9.83 17.21
CA LYS A 168 0.00 8.69 16.75
C LYS A 168 0.93 8.08 17.81
N LYS A 169 1.18 8.75 18.94
CA LYS A 169 1.97 8.23 20.09
C LYS A 169 1.12 7.58 21.18
N LYS A 170 -0.21 7.62 21.07
CA LYS A 170 -1.18 7.06 22.05
C LYS A 170 -1.89 5.78 21.56
N ILE A 171 -1.48 5.29 20.39
CA ILE A 171 -1.82 3.97 19.83
C ILE A 171 -0.49 3.23 19.74
#